data_AF-A0A522VBN7-F1
#
_entry.id   AF-A0A522VBN7-F1
#
_cell.length_a   1.000
_cell.length_b   1.000
_cell.length_c   1.000
_cell.angle_alpha   90.00
_cell.angle_beta   90.00
_cell.angle_gamma   90.00
#
_symmetry.space_group_name_H-M   'P 1'
#
loop_
_entity.id
_entity.type
_entity.pdbx_description
1 polymer ?
#
loop_
_entity_poly.entity_id
_entity_poly.type
_entity_poly.pdbx_seq_one_letter_code
_entity_poly.pdbx_strand_id
1 'polypeptide(L)'
;MALFSSADDKNESAAAPVDPAWVRSAKGHFNRLIYLEPDEIGLSGQGGVYVIWHKGVRPQWLYAGSTGDLGRTLVQALDNEDIYSYEPRGGLWCTWSFIRPEYRDGAVLYLRRLLKTVIPPHPGDEIDENKVQPVPVLPPG
;
A
#
# COMPACT_ATOMS: atom_id res chain seq x y z
N MET A 1 -31.29 -23.48 -33.66
CA MET A 1 -31.10 -22.50 -32.58
C MET A 1 -31.71 -23.07 -31.31
N ALA A 2 -30.89 -23.33 -30.30
CA ALA A 2 -31.36 -23.61 -28.94
C ALA A 2 -30.29 -23.06 -27.99
N LEU A 3 -30.69 -22.04 -27.23
CA LEU A 3 -29.92 -21.38 -26.19
C LEU A 3 -29.99 -22.24 -24.92
N PHE A 4 -28.87 -22.83 -24.52
CA PHE A 4 -28.70 -23.36 -23.17
C PHE A 4 -27.63 -22.52 -22.48
N SER A 5 -28.10 -21.58 -21.68
CA SER A 5 -27.32 -20.92 -20.64
C SER A 5 -27.25 -21.89 -19.46
N SER A 6 -26.04 -22.32 -19.08
CA SER A 6 -25.71 -22.80 -17.73
C SER A 6 -24.23 -23.18 -17.68
N ALA A 7 -23.44 -22.36 -16.99
CA ALA A 7 -22.34 -22.80 -16.15
C ALA A 7 -21.96 -21.60 -15.26
N ASP A 8 -22.69 -21.53 -14.15
CA ASP A 8 -22.32 -20.79 -12.95
C ASP A 8 -20.97 -21.37 -12.48
N ASP A 9 -19.87 -20.70 -12.80
CA ASP A 9 -18.53 -21.11 -12.36
C ASP A 9 -17.97 -20.06 -11.38
N LYS A 10 -18.11 -20.42 -10.10
CA LYS A 10 -17.20 -20.13 -8.98
C LYS A 10 -17.14 -18.70 -8.46
N ASN A 11 -17.97 -18.51 -7.44
CA ASN A 11 -17.68 -17.83 -6.18
C ASN A 11 -16.22 -17.97 -5.70
N GLU A 12 -15.33 -17.08 -6.15
CA GLU A 12 -14.22 -16.58 -5.33
C GLU A 12 -14.75 -15.35 -4.59
N SER A 13 -14.70 -15.38 -3.26
CA SER A 13 -15.31 -14.37 -2.38
C SER A 13 -14.95 -12.93 -2.81
N ALA A 14 -15.83 -12.31 -3.59
CA ALA A 14 -15.82 -10.88 -3.86
C ALA A 14 -16.34 -10.15 -2.61
N ALA A 15 -15.62 -10.30 -1.50
CA ALA A 15 -15.85 -9.46 -0.33
C ALA A 15 -15.71 -8.02 -0.80
N ALA A 16 -16.71 -7.18 -0.47
CA ALA A 16 -16.66 -5.76 -0.81
C ALA A 16 -15.34 -5.17 -0.28
N PRO A 17 -14.65 -4.31 -1.07
CA PRO A 17 -13.42 -3.68 -0.61
C PRO A 17 -13.62 -3.00 0.74
N VAL A 18 -12.79 -3.36 1.71
CA VAL A 18 -12.85 -2.80 3.06
C VAL A 18 -12.01 -1.53 3.10
N ASP A 19 -12.49 -0.48 3.78
CA ASP A 19 -11.64 0.67 4.11
C ASP A 19 -10.71 0.28 5.26
N PRO A 20 -9.38 0.22 5.04
CA PRO A 20 -8.44 -0.11 6.09
C PRO A 20 -8.20 1.07 7.04
N ALA A 21 -8.93 2.18 6.92
CA ALA A 21 -8.77 3.40 7.70
C ALA A 21 -7.36 4.01 7.53
N TRP A 22 -7.07 4.45 6.30
CA TRP A 22 -5.82 5.12 5.97
C TRP A 22 -5.57 6.35 6.84
N VAL A 23 -4.41 6.38 7.49
CA VAL A 23 -4.03 7.45 8.42
C VAL A 23 -3.78 8.76 7.67
N ARG A 24 -4.48 9.81 8.09
CA ARG A 24 -4.29 11.18 7.61
C ARG A 24 -3.76 12.05 8.75
N SER A 25 -3.12 13.16 8.40
CA SER A 25 -2.75 14.21 9.35
C SER A 25 -4.00 14.79 10.04
N ALA A 26 -3.80 15.49 11.16
CA ALA A 26 -4.87 16.18 11.89
C ALA A 26 -5.69 17.16 11.03
N LYS A 27 -5.13 17.64 9.91
CA LYS A 27 -5.81 18.53 8.94
C LYS A 27 -6.53 17.78 7.82
N GLY A 28 -6.58 16.45 7.86
CA GLY A 28 -7.19 15.59 6.83
C GLY A 28 -6.34 15.40 5.57
N HIS A 29 -5.11 15.90 5.54
CA HIS A 29 -4.18 15.69 4.43
C HIS A 29 -3.30 14.47 4.66
N PHE A 30 -2.84 13.82 3.59
CA PHE A 30 -1.80 12.80 3.67
C PHE A 30 -0.46 13.37 4.15
N ASN A 31 0.42 12.53 4.67
CA ASN A 31 1.68 12.98 5.27
C ASN A 31 2.77 13.09 4.20
N ARG A 32 3.63 14.10 4.30
CA ARG A 32 4.86 14.15 3.49
C ARG A 32 5.90 13.25 4.13
N LEU A 33 6.47 12.35 3.33
CA LEU A 33 7.41 11.37 3.84
C LEU A 33 8.65 12.03 4.45
N ILE A 34 9.20 13.07 3.81
CA ILE A 34 10.42 13.77 4.26
C ILE A 34 10.28 14.52 5.59
N TYR A 35 9.06 14.89 5.98
CA TYR A 35 8.79 15.59 7.24
C TYR A 35 8.17 14.69 8.29
N LEU A 36 8.12 13.38 8.02
CA LEU A 36 7.58 12.43 8.95
C LEU A 36 8.65 12.09 9.98
N GLU A 37 8.32 12.24 11.26
CA GLU A 37 9.14 11.77 12.38
C GLU A 37 8.43 10.57 13.01
N PRO A 38 8.71 9.33 12.57
CA PRO A 38 7.87 8.19 12.92
C PRO A 38 7.85 7.87 14.42
N ASP A 39 8.91 8.23 15.14
CA ASP A 39 8.99 8.10 16.60
C ASP A 39 8.01 9.04 17.32
N GLU A 40 7.89 10.30 16.89
CA GLU A 40 6.99 11.29 17.52
C GLU A 40 5.52 10.92 17.37
N ILE A 41 5.17 10.27 16.26
CA ILE A 41 3.80 9.83 15.96
C ILE A 41 3.53 8.36 16.35
N GLY A 42 4.49 7.72 17.04
CA GLY A 42 4.30 6.40 17.63
C GLY A 42 4.20 5.24 16.62
N LEU A 43 4.87 5.34 15.46
CA LEU A 43 4.92 4.28 14.46
C LEU A 43 5.99 3.22 14.74
N SER A 44 6.95 3.53 15.60
CA SER A 44 8.06 2.64 15.91
C SER A 44 7.56 1.36 16.59
N GLY A 45 7.90 0.22 15.99
CA GLY A 45 7.43 -1.10 16.41
C GLY A 45 5.98 -1.42 16.04
N GLN A 46 5.29 -0.53 15.31
CA GLN A 46 3.93 -0.79 14.84
C GLN A 46 3.95 -1.40 13.44
N GLY A 47 3.31 -2.54 13.25
CA GLY A 47 3.20 -3.17 11.94
C GLY A 47 1.94 -2.74 11.17
N GLY A 48 2.03 -2.75 9.85
CA GLY A 48 0.91 -2.36 9.00
C GLY A 48 1.22 -2.44 7.51
N VAL A 49 0.35 -1.83 6.72
CA VAL A 49 0.51 -1.64 5.28
C VAL A 49 0.70 -0.16 5.01
N TYR A 50 1.60 0.18 4.10
CA TYR A 50 1.90 1.55 3.71
C TYR A 50 1.93 1.70 2.20
N VAL A 51 1.64 2.93 1.75
CA VAL A 51 1.65 3.31 0.35
C VAL A 51 2.38 4.63 0.21
N ILE A 52 3.23 4.74 -0.81
CA ILE A 52 4.03 5.93 -1.15
C ILE A 52 3.71 6.36 -2.58
N TRP A 53 3.55 7.65 -2.79
CA TRP A 53 3.32 8.25 -4.10
C TRP A 53 3.91 9.65 -4.17
N HIS A 54 3.96 10.24 -5.36
CA HIS A 54 4.32 11.64 -5.53
C HIS A 54 3.17 12.43 -6.16
N LYS A 55 3.06 13.72 -5.82
CA LYS A 55 2.00 14.63 -6.32
C LYS A 55 2.51 15.60 -7.39
N GLY A 56 3.43 15.14 -8.21
CA GLY A 56 4.04 15.92 -9.29
C GLY A 56 3.11 16.27 -10.44
N VAL A 57 3.69 16.82 -11.51
CA VAL A 57 3.00 17.11 -12.78
C VAL A 57 2.27 15.88 -13.32
N ARG A 58 2.81 14.69 -13.08
CA ARG A 58 2.17 13.39 -13.35
C ARG A 58 2.21 12.59 -12.06
N PRO A 59 1.15 12.59 -11.23
CA PRO A 59 1.16 11.84 -9.98
C PRO A 59 1.16 10.34 -10.26
N GLN A 60 2.00 9.59 -9.54
CA GLN A 60 2.10 8.13 -9.66
C GLN A 60 2.27 7.47 -8.31
N TRP A 61 1.69 6.28 -8.16
CA TRP A 61 1.93 5.39 -7.04
C TRP A 61 3.31 4.76 -7.19
N LEU A 62 4.18 5.01 -6.22
CA LEU A 62 5.57 4.58 -6.28
C LEU A 62 5.70 3.19 -5.69
N TYR A 63 5.19 2.99 -4.47
CA TYR A 63 5.41 1.75 -3.73
C TYR A 63 4.23 1.42 -2.81
N ALA A 64 3.96 0.13 -2.63
CA ALA A 64 3.06 -0.40 -1.62
C ALA A 64 3.71 -1.63 -0.97
N GLY A 65 3.70 -1.67 0.36
CA GLY A 65 4.38 -2.70 1.14
C GLY A 65 3.72 -2.97 2.49
N SER A 66 4.07 -4.10 3.09
CA SER A 66 3.71 -4.49 4.45
C SER A 66 4.97 -4.49 5.32
N THR A 67 4.83 -4.22 6.60
CA THR A 67 5.96 -4.28 7.54
C THR A 67 5.50 -4.63 8.95
N GLY A 68 6.42 -5.18 9.75
CA GLY A 68 6.27 -5.32 11.19
C GLY A 68 6.59 -4.04 11.97
N ASP A 69 7.29 -3.08 11.35
CA ASP A 69 7.74 -1.83 11.96
C ASP A 69 7.69 -0.69 10.94
N LEU A 70 6.58 0.04 10.93
CA LEU A 70 6.32 1.18 10.07
C LEU A 70 7.33 2.30 10.31
N GLY A 71 7.73 2.53 11.57
CA GLY A 71 8.68 3.59 11.90
C GLY A 71 10.00 3.36 11.19
N ARG A 72 10.59 2.19 11.37
CA ARG A 72 11.83 1.82 10.70
C ARG A 72 11.69 1.80 9.18
N THR A 73 10.62 1.21 8.66
CA THR A 73 10.44 1.05 7.20
C THR A 73 10.25 2.39 6.49
N LEU A 74 9.55 3.37 7.08
CA LEU A 74 9.36 4.67 6.45
C LEU A 74 10.66 5.50 6.44
N VAL A 75 11.51 5.37 7.46
CA VAL A 75 12.87 5.94 7.44
C VAL A 75 13.71 5.29 6.34
N GLN A 76 13.72 3.96 6.25
CA GLN A 76 14.45 3.25 5.20
C GLN A 76 13.95 3.59 3.78
N ALA A 77 12.66 3.92 3.63
CA ALA A 77 12.10 4.37 2.37
C ALA A 77 12.64 5.74 1.93
N LEU A 78 13.07 6.60 2.86
CA LEU A 78 13.74 7.86 2.54
C LEU A 78 15.19 7.66 2.08
N ASP A 79 15.88 6.66 2.63
CA ASP A 79 17.24 6.29 2.22
C ASP A 79 17.27 5.55 0.87
N ASN A 80 16.11 5.16 0.35
CA ASN A 80 15.99 4.44 -0.91
C ASN A 80 16.01 5.42 -2.10
N GLU A 81 17.04 5.34 -2.94
CA GLU A 81 17.23 6.22 -4.09
C GLU A 81 16.08 6.14 -5.13
N ASP A 82 15.50 4.96 -5.34
CA ASP A 82 14.40 4.78 -6.29
C ASP A 82 13.16 5.54 -5.85
N ILE A 83 12.91 5.63 -4.55
CA ILE A 83 11.82 6.42 -3.97
C ILE A 83 12.23 7.90 -3.92
N TYR A 84 13.39 8.20 -3.34
CA TYR A 84 13.85 9.56 -3.08
C TYR A 84 14.03 10.41 -4.35
N SER A 85 14.38 9.79 -5.48
CA SER A 85 14.52 10.47 -6.78
C SER A 85 13.24 11.19 -7.26
N TYR A 86 12.08 10.87 -6.68
CA TYR A 86 10.80 11.52 -6.97
C TYR A 86 10.49 12.72 -6.07
N GLU A 87 11.23 12.95 -4.97
CA GLU A 87 11.03 14.11 -4.08
C GLU A 87 11.08 15.45 -4.85
N PRO A 88 12.09 15.72 -5.72
CA PRO A 88 12.14 16.96 -6.50
C PRO A 88 10.98 17.11 -7.50
N ARG A 89 10.25 16.02 -7.80
CA ARG A 89 9.19 15.99 -8.82
C ARG A 89 7.82 16.39 -8.29
N GLY A 90 7.69 16.81 -7.03
CA GLY A 90 6.41 17.22 -6.44
C GLY A 90 6.18 16.74 -4.99
N GLY A 91 7.24 16.25 -4.35
CA GLY A 91 7.22 15.73 -2.99
C GLY A 91 6.70 14.31 -2.91
N LEU A 92 7.24 13.58 -1.95
CA LEU A 92 6.84 12.23 -1.55
C LEU A 92 5.78 12.32 -0.47
N TRP A 93 4.72 11.56 -0.69
CA TRP A 93 3.59 11.44 0.20
C TRP A 93 3.42 9.99 0.60
N CYS A 94 3.02 9.78 1.84
CA CYS A 94 2.77 8.47 2.36
C CYS A 94 1.51 8.45 3.23
N THR A 95 0.98 7.23 3.35
CA THR A 95 -0.09 6.88 4.27
C THR A 95 0.10 5.43 4.67
N TRP A 96 -0.42 5.08 5.83
CA TRP A 96 -0.36 3.72 6.34
C TRP A 96 -1.69 3.35 6.99
N SER A 97 -1.84 2.06 7.23
CA SER A 97 -2.95 1.49 8.00
C SER A 97 -2.44 0.33 8.86
N PHE A 98 -2.98 0.24 10.07
CA PHE A 98 -2.71 -0.85 11.01
C PHE A 98 -3.57 -2.07 10.67
N ILE A 99 -3.06 -2.89 9.77
CA ILE A 99 -3.68 -4.16 9.38
C ILE A 99 -3.06 -5.29 10.20
N ARG A 100 -3.86 -6.29 10.61
CA ARG A 100 -3.34 -7.47 11.32
C ARG A 100 -2.36 -8.26 10.43
N PRO A 101 -1.28 -8.84 10.99
CA PRO A 101 -0.22 -9.49 10.22
C PRO A 101 -0.73 -10.46 9.15
N GLU A 102 -1.78 -11.22 9.44
CA GLU A 102 -2.32 -12.28 8.60
C GLU A 102 -2.95 -11.76 7.29
N TYR A 103 -3.33 -10.48 7.24
CA TYR A 103 -3.99 -9.86 6.09
C TYR A 103 -3.11 -8.87 5.34
N ARG A 104 -1.91 -8.54 5.86
CA ARG A 104 -1.07 -7.48 5.29
C ARG A 104 -0.64 -7.80 3.86
N ASP A 105 -0.14 -9.01 3.64
CA ASP A 105 0.38 -9.41 2.33
C ASP A 105 -0.74 -9.51 1.29
N GLY A 106 -1.90 -10.03 1.68
CA GLY A 106 -3.07 -10.05 0.82
C GLY A 106 -3.55 -8.65 0.43
N ALA A 107 -3.53 -7.70 1.37
CA ALA A 107 -3.88 -6.30 1.10
C ALA A 107 -2.85 -5.64 0.16
N VAL A 108 -1.55 -5.86 0.39
CA VAL A 108 -0.48 -5.32 -0.47
C VAL A 108 -0.57 -5.91 -1.88
N LEU A 109 -0.79 -7.21 -2.01
CA LEU A 109 -0.95 -7.87 -3.30
C LEU A 109 -2.11 -7.27 -4.10
N TYR A 110 -3.25 -7.04 -3.43
CA TYR A 110 -4.39 -6.37 -4.04
C TYR A 110 -4.06 -4.92 -4.45
N LEU A 111 -3.41 -4.15 -3.58
CA LEU A 111 -3.03 -2.76 -3.84
C LEU A 111 -2.01 -2.64 -4.97
N ARG A 112 -1.00 -3.51 -5.05
CA ARG A 112 -0.01 -3.49 -6.14
C ARG A 112 -0.68 -3.69 -7.49
N ARG A 113 -1.65 -4.62 -7.58
CA ARG A 113 -2.44 -4.86 -8.79
C ARG A 113 -3.35 -3.68 -9.14
N LEU A 114 -3.99 -3.07 -8.14
CA LEU A 114 -4.92 -1.95 -8.33
C LEU A 114 -4.21 -0.64 -8.71
N LEU A 115 -3.15 -0.29 -7.97
CA LEU A 115 -2.45 0.99 -8.06
C LEU A 115 -1.40 1.02 -9.18
N LYS A 116 -0.95 -0.14 -9.66
CA LYS A 116 0.14 -0.29 -10.64
C LYS A 116 1.39 0.48 -10.21
N THR A 117 1.94 0.10 -9.06
CA THR A 117 3.13 0.73 -8.49
C THR A 117 4.29 0.72 -9.47
N VAL A 118 5.02 1.83 -9.56
CA VAL A 118 6.13 1.99 -10.50
C VAL A 118 7.38 1.23 -10.04
N ILE A 119 7.63 1.21 -8.73
CA ILE A 119 8.80 0.57 -8.14
C ILE A 119 8.43 -0.89 -7.81
N PRO A 120 9.22 -1.88 -8.26
CA PRO A 120 8.99 -3.28 -7.94
C PRO A 120 9.24 -3.55 -6.45
N PRO A 121 8.72 -4.66 -5.90
CA PRO A 121 9.00 -5.07 -4.52
C PRO A 121 10.51 -5.18 -4.26
N HIS A 122 10.96 -4.71 -3.10
CA HIS A 122 12.34 -4.89 -2.67
C HIS A 122 12.59 -6.33 -2.19
N PRO A 123 13.85 -6.80 -2.20
CA PRO A 123 14.20 -8.09 -1.62
C PRO A 123 13.74 -8.20 -0.16
N GLY A 124 12.88 -9.17 0.14
CA GLY A 124 12.24 -9.35 1.46
C GLY A 124 10.78 -8.90 1.53
N ASP A 125 10.32 -8.05 0.61
CA ASP A 125 8.91 -7.64 0.46
C ASP A 125 8.19 -8.42 -0.67
N GLU A 126 8.80 -9.51 -1.09
CA GLU A 126 8.28 -10.43 -2.10
C GLU A 126 7.11 -11.22 -1.50
N ILE A 127 5.97 -11.18 -2.18
CA ILE A 127 4.76 -11.89 -1.76
C ILE A 127 4.58 -13.05 -2.73
N ASP A 128 4.51 -14.27 -2.19
CA ASP A 128 4.20 -15.46 -2.99
C ASP A 128 2.71 -15.44 -3.38
N GLU A 129 2.43 -14.99 -4.61
CA GLU A 129 1.08 -14.87 -5.14
C GLU A 129 0.31 -16.20 -5.17
N ASN A 130 1.00 -17.34 -5.13
CA ASN A 130 0.35 -18.66 -5.11
C ASN A 130 -0.10 -19.07 -3.71
N LYS A 131 0.46 -18.47 -2.66
CA LYS A 131 0.16 -18.80 -1.25
C LYS A 131 -0.75 -17.78 -0.58
N VAL A 132 -0.79 -16.56 -1.09
CA VAL A 132 -1.51 -15.45 -0.47
C VAL A 132 -2.73 -15.07 -1.30
N GLN A 133 -3.91 -15.13 -0.67
CA GLN A 133 -5.14 -14.63 -1.30
C GLN A 133 -5.19 -13.10 -1.23
N PRO A 134 -5.46 -12.40 -2.35
CA PRO A 134 -5.65 -10.96 -2.33
C PRO A 134 -6.80 -10.56 -1.40
N VAL A 135 -6.57 -9.57 -0.56
CA VAL A 135 -7.60 -9.00 0.33
C VAL A 135 -8.06 -7.68 -0.26
N PRO A 136 -9.32 -7.56 -0.71
CA PRO A 136 -9.83 -6.32 -1.29
C PRO A 136 -9.83 -5.18 -0.27
N VAL A 137 -9.02 -4.16 -0.55
CA VAL A 137 -8.92 -2.93 0.26
C VAL A 137 -9.10 -1.70 -0.60
N LEU A 138 -9.80 -0.70 -0.07
CA LEU A 138 -9.95 0.58 -0.77
C LEU A 138 -8.59 1.30 -0.82
N PRO A 139 -8.22 1.91 -1.95
CA PRO A 139 -7.01 2.71 -2.04
C PRO A 139 -7.16 4.02 -1.25
N PRO A 140 -6.06 4.65 -0.82
CA PRO A 140 -6.12 5.95 -0.16
C PRO A 140 -6.65 7.02 -1.12
N GLY A 141 -7.71 7.73 -0.72
CA GLY A 141 -8.45 8.72 -1.52
C GLY A 141 -8.35 10.16 -1.03
#